data_AF-A0A0P1IDK7-F1
#
_entry.id   AF-A0A0P1IDK7-F1
#
_cell.length_a   1.000
_cell.length_b   1.000
_cell.length_c   1.000
_cell.angle_alpha   90.00
_cell.angle_beta   90.00
_cell.angle_gamma   90.00
#
_symmetry.space_group_name_H-M   'P 1'
#
loop_
_entity.id
_entity.type
_entity.pdbx_description
1 polymer ?
#
loop_
_entity_poly.entity_id
_entity_poly.type
_entity_poly.pdbx_seq_one_letter_code
_entity_poly.pdbx_strand_id
1 'polypeptide(L)' 'MLDVRSNQDMSINASSVLLFDRAMRLQAISSNIVRAAQELNSLSDNELAELGINRSDIENVIERYI' A
#
# COMPACT_ATOMS: atom_id res chain seq x y z
N MET A 1 -38.54 32.42 -13.82
CA MET A 1 -37.67 31.26 -14.09
C MET A 1 -36.25 31.78 -14.20
N LEU A 2 -35.39 31.49 -13.22
CA LEU A 2 -33.94 31.66 -13.32
C LEU A 2 -33.33 30.28 -13.04
N ASP A 3 -32.61 29.77 -14.02
CA ASP A 3 -31.87 28.51 -14.00
C ASP A 3 -30.91 28.45 -12.81
N VAL A 4 -31.27 27.67 -11.79
CA VAL A 4 -30.35 27.18 -10.76
C VAL A 4 -29.51 26.08 -11.41
N ARG A 5 -28.51 26.46 -12.20
CA ARG A 5 -27.51 25.52 -12.70
C ARG A 5 -26.56 25.17 -11.57
N SER A 6 -26.86 24.01 -10.99
CA SER A 6 -25.95 23.04 -10.37
C SER A 6 -24.68 23.61 -9.73
N ASN A 7 -24.77 23.89 -8.43
CA ASN A 7 -23.61 24.00 -7.54
C ASN A 7 -22.98 22.60 -7.24
N GLN A 8 -23.18 21.63 -8.13
CA GLN A 8 -22.80 20.22 -7.96
C GLN A 8 -21.46 19.87 -8.65
N ASP A 9 -20.97 20.69 -9.58
CA ASP A 9 -19.74 20.39 -10.32
C ASP A 9 -18.45 20.66 -9.54
N MET A 10 -18.50 21.38 -8.41
CA MET A 10 -17.33 21.60 -7.58
C MET A 10 -17.10 20.53 -6.53
N SER A 11 -18.03 19.59 -6.29
CA SER A 11 -17.89 18.58 -5.22
C SER A 11 -17.08 17.33 -5.58
N ILE A 12 -16.33 17.38 -6.69
CA ILE A 12 -15.14 16.52 -6.89
C ILE A 12 -14.01 16.98 -5.93
N ASN A 13 -14.20 18.10 -5.22
CA ASN A 13 -13.29 18.78 -4.31
C ASN A 13 -12.76 17.97 -3.11
N ALA A 14 -11.45 18.03 -2.89
CA ALA A 14 -10.72 17.62 -1.68
C ALA A 14 -10.84 16.15 -1.22
N SER A 15 -12.03 15.62 -0.94
CA SER A 15 -12.23 14.29 -0.36
C SER A 15 -11.80 13.17 -1.30
N SER A 16 -12.12 13.28 -2.60
CA SER A 16 -11.69 12.32 -3.63
C SER A 16 -10.16 12.31 -3.81
N VAL A 17 -9.53 13.49 -3.78
CA VAL A 17 -8.08 13.66 -3.86
C VAL A 17 -7.40 13.06 -2.63
N LEU A 18 -7.95 13.25 -1.43
CA LEU A 18 -7.44 12.63 -0.20
C LEU A 18 -7.61 11.12 -0.21
N LEU A 19 -8.73 10.60 -0.71
CA LEU A 19 -8.94 9.16 -0.87
C LEU A 19 -7.98 8.57 -1.90
N PHE A 20 -7.72 9.29 -3.00
CA PHE A 20 -6.76 8.88 -4.02
C PHE A 20 -5.31 8.92 -3.48
N ASP A 21 -4.90 9.98 -2.79
CA ASP A 21 -3.59 10.05 -2.12
C ASP A 21 -3.43 8.91 -1.11
N ARG A 22 -4.48 8.63 -0.33
CA ARG A 22 -4.49 7.50 0.59
C ARG A 22 -4.37 6.17 -0.15
N ALA A 23 -5.10 5.95 -1.23
CA ALA A 23 -5.02 4.75 -2.04
C ALA A 23 -3.62 4.57 -2.66
N MET A 24 -3.04 5.65 -3.18
CA MET A 24 -1.68 5.67 -3.73
C MET A 24 -0.63 5.37 -2.65
N ARG A 25 -0.76 5.93 -1.45
CA ARG A 25 0.14 5.60 -0.33
C ARG A 25 0.00 4.15 0.10
N LEU A 26 -1.22 3.63 0.20
CA LEU A 26 -1.45 2.23 0.52
C LEU A 26 -0.85 1.30 -0.55
N GLN A 27 -0.99 1.66 -1.83
CA GLN A 27 -0.38 0.93 -2.94
C GLN A 27 1.15 1.03 -2.93
N ALA A 28 1.71 2.18 -2.55
CA ALA A 28 3.15 2.35 -2.40
C ALA A 28 3.70 1.56 -1.20
N ILE A 29 2.94 1.48 -0.11
CA ILE A 29 3.29 0.64 1.05
C ILE A 29 3.24 -0.83 0.64
N SER A 30 2.21 -1.28 -0.07
CA SER A 30 2.12 -2.67 -0.49
C SER A 30 3.25 -3.03 -1.46
N SER A 31 3.59 -2.17 -2.42
CA SER A 31 4.71 -2.42 -3.33
C SER A 31 6.07 -2.45 -2.62
N ASN A 32 6.29 -1.60 -1.62
CA ASN A 32 7.51 -1.63 -0.81
C ASN A 32 7.58 -2.91 0.05
N ILE A 33 6.46 -3.36 0.62
CA ILE A 33 6.40 -4.62 1.40
C ILE A 33 6.70 -5.80 0.48
N VAL A 34 6.09 -5.87 -0.72
CA VAL A 34 6.40 -6.89 -1.72
C VAL A 34 7.89 -6.90 -2.06
N ARG A 35 8.48 -5.72 -2.30
CA ARG A 35 9.89 -5.61 -2.69
C ARG A 35 10.82 -6.05 -1.55
N ALA A 36 10.57 -5.59 -0.33
CA ALA A 36 11.33 -6.02 0.85
C ALA A 36 11.22 -7.54 1.05
N ALA A 37 10.03 -8.12 0.87
CA ALA A 37 9.83 -9.55 0.98
C ALA A 37 10.57 -10.34 -0.12
N GLN A 38 10.63 -9.81 -1.35
CA GLN A 38 11.43 -10.39 -2.43
C GLN A 38 12.94 -10.33 -2.13
N GLU A 39 13.43 -9.20 -1.63
CA GLU A 39 14.82 -9.02 -1.20
C GLU A 39 15.16 -10.03 -0.09
N LEU A 40 14.33 -10.15 0.94
CA LEU A 40 14.52 -11.14 2.00
C LEU A 40 14.42 -12.60 1.49
N ASN A 41 13.52 -12.88 0.55
CA ASN A 41 13.39 -14.22 -0.03
C ASN A 41 14.62 -14.65 -0.83
N SER A 42 15.40 -13.69 -1.33
CA SER A 42 16.64 -13.95 -2.07
C SER A 42 17.83 -14.33 -1.17
N LEU A 43 17.72 -14.08 0.14
CA LEU A 43 18.71 -14.52 1.13
C LEU A 43 18.54 -16.00 1.44
N SER A 44 19.64 -16.67 1.79
CA SER A 44 19.60 -18.04 2.29
C SER A 44 19.01 -18.11 3.70
N ASP A 45 18.57 -19.29 4.12
CA ASP A 45 18.00 -19.48 5.47
C ASP A 45 19.02 -19.19 6.58
N ASN A 46 20.33 -19.39 6.32
CA ASN A 46 21.39 -19.00 7.26
C ASN A 46 21.51 -17.48 7.41
N GLU A 47 21.47 -16.74 6.30
CA GLU A 47 21.52 -15.27 6.31
C GLU A 47 20.27 -14.68 6.98
N LEU A 48 19.10 -15.29 6.74
CA LEU A 48 17.87 -14.91 7.45
C LEU A 48 17.96 -15.19 8.95
N ALA A 49 18.54 -16.32 9.35
CA ALA A 49 18.74 -16.67 10.75
C ALA A 49 19.72 -15.72 11.46
N GLU A 50 20.76 -15.23 10.78
CA GLU A 50 21.66 -14.19 11.31
C GLU A 50 20.92 -12.87 11.59
N LEU A 51 19.89 -12.56 10.80
CA LEU A 51 19.01 -11.42 11.00
C LEU A 51 17.91 -11.69 12.04
N GLY A 52 17.79 -12.92 12.55
CA GLY A 52 16.73 -13.35 13.45
C GLY A 52 15.36 -13.43 12.79
N ILE A 53 15.31 -13.58 11.46
CA ILE A 53 14.08 -13.62 10.66
C ILE A 53 13.81 -15.08 10.26
N ASN A 54 12.59 -15.56 10.47
CA ASN A 54 12.16 -16.83 9.89
C ASN A 54 11.45 -16.58 8.55
N ARG A 55 11.65 -17.49 7.59
CA ARG A 55 10.98 -17.40 6.28
C ARG A 55 9.46 -17.41 6.39
N SER A 56 8.91 -18.15 7.35
CA SER A 56 7.48 -18.17 7.68
C SER A 56 6.95 -16.81 8.14
N ASP A 57 7.77 -16.00 8.82
CA ASP A 57 7.37 -14.66 9.25
C ASP A 57 7.25 -13.70 8.06
N ILE A 58 8.10 -13.87 7.04
CA ILE A 58 8.02 -13.12 5.79
C ILE A 58 6.70 -13.43 5.07
N GLU A 59 6.34 -14.70 4.94
CA GLU A 59 5.08 -15.13 4.31
C GLU A 59 3.86 -14.58 5.04
N ASN A 60 3.85 -14.65 6.38
CA ASN A 60 2.79 -14.07 7.20
C ASN A 60 2.62 -12.56 7.02
N VAL A 61 3.74 -11.83 6.85
CA VAL A 61 3.69 -10.38 6.59
C VAL A 61 3.15 -10.10 5.19
N ILE A 62 3.51 -10.90 4.18
CA ILE A 62 2.95 -10.75 2.83
C ILE A 62 1.43 -10.94 2.88
N GLU A 63 0.93 -12.04 3.44
CA GLU A 63 -0.51 -12.35 3.51
C GLU A 63 -1.33 -11.31 4.28
N ARG A 64 -0.71 -10.62 5.24
CA ARG A 64 -1.40 -9.64 6.08
C ARG A 64 -1.56 -8.27 5.42
N TYR A 65 -0.71 -7.94 4.46
CA TYR A 65 -0.61 -6.60 3.88
C TYR A 65 -0.89 -6.54 2.37
N ILE A 66 -1.03 -7.68 1.70
CA ILE A 66 -1.31 -7.83 0.27
C ILE A 66 -2.52 -8.74 0.09
#